data_AF-A0A9W9SR44-F1
#
_entry.id   AF-A0A9W9SR44-F1
#
_cell.length_a   1.000
_cell.length_b   1.000
_cell.length_c   1.000
_cell.angle_alpha   90.00
_cell.angle_beta   90.00
_cell.angle_gamma   90.00
#
_symmetry.space_group_name_H-M   'P 1'
#
loop_
_entity.id
_entity.type
_entity.pdbx_description
1 polymer ?
#
loop_
_entity_poly.entity_id
_entity_poly.type
_entity_poly.pdbx_seq_one_letter_code
_entity_poly.pdbx_strand_id
1 'polypeptide(L)'
;MSFQPNPRPIFTGHRPPRLYTELRVGSGRVIPTEFKPPNPGDTPQSLFPHCTKVTMAERIHRFIRVTPNNRSVENEFLIYTDGACYENGRINARAGCSFVFNDSTSGFARFALEYKGPTGQQHTQTNNRAELRAVIGALRYRDWAAEGFTRLVIATDSEYVVEGITSWIWDWLRWNWVTTAGEPVRNRDLWECLLGEVEMWQERGLTVQFWRIPRELNMKADRHAKSAALMERHVLFTDIPGVV
;
A
#
# COMPACT_ATOMS: atom_id res chain seq x y z
N MET A 1 7.41 54.13 32.11
CA MET A 1 7.33 53.42 30.82
C MET A 1 8.02 52.08 30.98
N SER A 2 7.26 51.03 31.29
CA SER A 2 7.73 49.69 31.62
C SER A 2 7.71 48.80 30.38
N PHE A 3 8.88 48.33 29.95
CA PHE A 3 9.02 47.33 28.89
C PHE A 3 8.66 45.94 29.44
N GLN A 4 7.63 45.29 28.88
CA GLN A 4 7.42 43.85 29.02
C GLN A 4 8.12 43.13 27.86
N PRO A 5 8.86 42.03 28.08
CA PRO A 5 9.34 41.20 26.99
C PRO A 5 8.22 40.27 26.51
N ASN A 6 8.06 40.16 25.19
CA ASN A 6 7.13 39.23 24.52
C ASN A 6 7.39 37.78 24.93
N PRO A 7 6.35 36.94 25.12
CA PRO A 7 6.53 35.53 25.41
C PRO A 7 7.11 34.82 24.17
N ARG A 8 8.15 34.00 24.38
CA ARG A 8 8.69 33.12 23.33
C ARG A 8 7.65 32.04 23.01
N PRO A 9 7.41 31.72 21.72
CA PRO A 9 6.57 30.59 21.39
C PRO A 9 7.30 29.31 21.82
N ILE A 10 6.64 28.54 22.69
CA ILE A 10 7.04 27.18 23.02
C ILE A 10 6.74 26.34 21.78
N PHE A 11 7.73 26.19 20.90
CA PHE A 11 7.71 25.16 19.88
C PHE A 11 8.08 23.83 20.54
N THR A 12 7.11 23.16 21.16
CA THR A 12 7.18 21.69 21.28
C THR A 12 6.82 21.09 19.93
N GLY A 13 7.73 21.27 18.96
CA GLY A 13 7.69 20.55 17.71
C GLY A 13 8.08 19.10 17.97
N HIS A 14 7.15 18.29 18.46
CA HIS A 14 7.23 16.85 18.22
C HIS A 14 7.02 16.67 16.72
N ARG A 15 8.09 16.83 15.94
CA ARG A 15 8.11 16.31 14.57
C ARG A 15 8.05 14.78 14.75
N PRO A 16 7.01 14.10 14.26
CA PRO A 16 7.11 12.66 14.13
C PRO A 16 8.36 12.35 13.30
N PRO A 17 9.12 11.30 13.66
CA PRO A 17 10.31 10.92 12.89
C PRO A 17 9.90 10.81 11.41
N ARG A 18 10.73 11.35 10.52
CA ARG A 18 10.54 11.17 9.07
C ARG A 18 10.76 9.70 8.77
N LEU A 19 9.70 8.90 8.88
CA LEU A 19 9.76 7.43 8.89
C LEU A 19 10.20 6.80 7.56
N TYR A 20 10.27 7.56 6.46
CA TYR A 20 10.22 6.98 5.11
C TYR A 20 11.11 7.66 4.04
N THR A 21 12.15 8.42 4.39
CA THR A 21 12.99 9.07 3.36
C THR A 21 14.01 8.17 2.68
N GLU A 22 14.29 6.98 3.22
CA GLU A 22 15.28 6.05 2.66
C GLU A 22 14.60 4.89 1.93
N LEU A 23 15.12 4.55 0.75
CA LEU A 23 14.69 3.38 -0.01
C LEU A 23 15.00 2.10 0.78
N ARG A 24 13.97 1.36 1.17
CA ARG A 24 14.12 0.03 1.77
C ARG A 24 14.20 -1.00 0.65
N VAL A 25 15.31 -1.72 0.58
CA VAL A 25 15.51 -2.85 -0.35
C VAL A 25 15.37 -4.12 0.47
N GLY A 26 14.31 -4.88 0.25
CA GLY A 26 14.04 -6.11 0.98
C GLY A 26 14.95 -7.25 0.54
N SER A 27 15.35 -8.04 1.53
CA SER A 27 16.18 -9.23 1.35
C SER A 27 15.40 -10.48 0.92
N GLY A 28 14.09 -10.50 1.14
CA GLY A 28 13.25 -11.69 1.03
C GLY A 28 13.25 -12.55 2.29
N ARG A 29 13.73 -12.05 3.44
CA ARG A 29 13.69 -12.79 4.72
C ARG A 29 12.29 -12.95 5.29
N VAL A 30 11.36 -12.08 4.86
CA VAL A 30 9.93 -12.21 5.13
C VAL A 30 9.22 -12.22 3.78
N ILE A 31 8.58 -13.34 3.46
CA ILE A 31 7.71 -13.46 2.30
C ILE A 31 6.26 -13.52 2.81
N PRO A 32 5.38 -12.60 2.38
CA PRO A 32 4.00 -12.58 2.81
C PRO A 32 3.23 -13.76 2.23
N THR A 33 2.09 -14.08 2.85
CA THR A 33 1.24 -15.19 2.44
C THR A 33 -0.06 -14.69 1.84
N GLU A 34 -0.71 -15.56 1.07
CA GLU A 34 -2.09 -15.32 0.66
C GLU A 34 -3.03 -15.38 1.87
N PHE A 35 -3.91 -14.40 1.96
CA PHE A 35 -5.05 -14.44 2.85
C PHE A 35 -6.07 -15.44 2.29
N LYS A 36 -6.41 -16.45 3.09
CA LYS A 36 -7.42 -17.44 2.74
C LYS A 36 -8.72 -17.12 3.47
N PRO A 37 -9.78 -16.68 2.77
CA PRO A 37 -11.07 -16.49 3.42
C PRO A 37 -11.57 -17.81 4.03
N PRO A 38 -12.26 -17.78 5.20
CA PRO A 38 -12.80 -18.99 5.82
C PRO A 38 -13.72 -19.80 4.91
N ASN A 39 -14.52 -19.12 4.08
CA ASN A 39 -15.45 -19.73 3.14
C ASN A 39 -15.23 -19.21 1.72
N PRO A 40 -15.47 -20.03 0.67
CA PRO A 40 -15.32 -19.61 -0.73
C PRO A 40 -16.18 -18.40 -1.14
N GLY A 41 -17.31 -18.17 -0.47
CA GLY A 41 -18.22 -17.05 -0.75
C GLY A 41 -17.95 -15.79 0.07
N ASP A 42 -16.95 -15.81 0.96
CA ASP A 42 -16.62 -14.64 1.76
C ASP A 42 -16.05 -13.53 0.88
N THR A 43 -16.48 -12.31 1.17
CA THR A 43 -16.03 -11.10 0.47
C THR A 43 -15.27 -10.20 1.44
N PRO A 44 -14.45 -9.27 0.93
CA PRO A 44 -13.89 -8.21 1.75
C PRO A 44 -14.94 -7.48 2.59
N GLN A 45 -16.13 -7.22 2.03
CA GLN A 45 -17.20 -6.53 2.77
C GLN A 45 -17.78 -7.38 3.92
N SER A 46 -17.90 -8.70 3.75
CA SER A 46 -18.43 -9.58 4.78
C SER A 46 -17.43 -9.84 5.91
N LEU A 47 -16.13 -9.92 5.59
CA LEU A 47 -15.08 -10.19 6.58
C LEU A 47 -14.50 -8.91 7.19
N PHE A 48 -14.40 -7.83 6.43
CA PHE A 48 -13.79 -6.56 6.81
C PHE A 48 -14.74 -5.38 6.58
N PRO A 49 -15.92 -5.33 7.23
CA PRO A 49 -16.82 -4.20 7.09
C PRO A 49 -16.16 -2.90 7.57
N HIS A 50 -16.61 -1.76 7.03
CA HIS A 50 -16.24 -0.46 7.58
C HIS A 50 -16.71 -0.39 9.03
N CYS A 51 -15.75 -0.28 9.95
CA CYS A 51 -15.99 -0.17 11.38
C CYS A 51 -15.18 0.97 11.99
N THR A 52 -15.66 1.44 13.12
CA THR A 52 -14.94 2.37 13.97
C THR A 52 -14.15 1.61 15.04
N LYS A 53 -12.87 1.91 15.20
CA LYS A 53 -12.02 1.43 16.30
C LYS A 53 -11.61 2.62 17.16
N VAL A 54 -11.77 2.47 18.47
CA VAL A 54 -11.27 3.43 19.45
C VAL A 54 -9.88 2.98 19.86
N THR A 55 -8.87 3.75 19.51
CA THR A 55 -7.48 3.55 19.96
C THR A 55 -7.25 4.37 21.23
N MET A 56 -6.07 4.24 21.83
CA MET A 56 -5.68 5.09 22.97
C MET A 56 -5.59 6.58 22.58
N ALA A 57 -5.33 6.87 21.30
CA ALA A 57 -5.12 8.23 20.81
C ALA A 57 -6.38 8.86 20.20
N GLU A 58 -7.18 8.08 19.45
CA GLU A 58 -8.29 8.63 18.67
C GLU A 58 -9.31 7.57 18.25
N ARG A 59 -10.37 8.04 17.59
CA ARG A 59 -11.38 7.20 16.95
C ARG A 59 -11.08 7.10 15.45
N ILE A 60 -10.67 5.92 15.00
CA ILE A 60 -10.33 5.65 13.59
C ILE A 60 -11.43 4.85 12.89
N HIS A 61 -11.52 5.02 11.57
CA HIS A 61 -12.42 4.27 10.69
C HIS A 61 -11.61 3.39 9.76
N ARG A 62 -11.85 2.07 9.73
CA ARG A 62 -11.11 1.11 8.90
C ARG A 62 -12.03 -0.02 8.42
N PHE A 63 -11.57 -0.79 7.44
CA PHE A 63 -12.15 -2.11 7.12
C PHE A 63 -11.59 -3.11 8.11
N ILE A 64 -12.33 -3.43 9.18
CA ILE A 64 -11.78 -4.20 10.31
C ILE A 64 -12.38 -5.59 10.32
N ARG A 65 -11.54 -6.59 10.57
CA ARG A 65 -11.97 -7.97 10.64
C ARG A 65 -12.97 -8.18 11.76
N VAL A 66 -14.10 -8.78 11.40
CA VAL A 66 -15.13 -9.24 12.34
C VAL A 66 -15.17 -10.76 12.39
N THR A 67 -15.48 -11.32 13.57
CA THR A 67 -15.77 -12.75 13.70
C THR A 67 -17.16 -13.08 13.14
N PRO A 68 -17.44 -14.36 12.77
CA PRO A 68 -18.72 -14.76 12.17
C PRO A 68 -19.98 -14.37 12.97
N ASN A 69 -19.84 -14.20 14.29
CA ASN A 69 -20.94 -13.77 15.17
C ASN A 69 -21.05 -12.24 15.31
N ASN A 70 -20.23 -11.48 14.59
CA ASN A 70 -20.10 -10.02 14.66
C ASN A 70 -19.84 -9.49 16.09
N ARG A 71 -19.22 -10.31 16.95
CA ARG A 71 -19.08 -10.06 18.40
C ARG A 71 -17.71 -9.52 18.81
N SER A 72 -16.66 -9.72 18.00
CA SER A 72 -15.31 -9.24 18.30
C SER A 72 -14.64 -8.66 17.07
N VAL A 73 -14.09 -7.46 17.24
CA VAL A 73 -13.21 -6.79 16.29
C VAL A 73 -11.81 -7.35 16.49
N GLU A 74 -11.23 -7.96 15.46
CA GLU A 74 -9.86 -8.45 15.54
C GLU A 74 -8.85 -7.31 15.29
N ASN A 75 -7.58 -7.52 15.63
CA ASN A 75 -6.50 -6.59 15.31
C ASN A 75 -6.04 -6.76 13.85
N GLU A 76 -6.97 -7.02 12.94
CA GLU A 76 -6.73 -7.21 11.52
C GLU A 76 -7.56 -6.22 10.72
N PHE A 77 -6.97 -5.61 9.70
CA PHE A 77 -7.67 -4.69 8.82
C PHE A 77 -7.29 -4.91 7.37
N LEU A 78 -8.11 -4.36 6.47
CA LEU A 78 -7.97 -4.51 5.04
C LEU A 78 -7.74 -3.15 4.36
N ILE A 79 -6.89 -3.15 3.34
CA ILE A 79 -6.73 -2.04 2.40
C ILE A 79 -6.94 -2.59 0.98
N TYR A 80 -7.82 -1.94 0.22
CA TYR A 80 -7.93 -2.19 -1.21
C TYR A 80 -6.86 -1.42 -1.97
N THR A 81 -6.29 -2.03 -3.00
CA THR A 81 -5.29 -1.38 -3.86
C THR A 81 -5.62 -1.65 -5.33
N ASP A 82 -5.31 -0.68 -6.19
CA ASP A 82 -5.49 -0.80 -7.63
C ASP A 82 -4.53 0.11 -8.40
N GLY A 83 -4.08 -0.37 -9.56
CA GLY A 83 -3.38 0.38 -10.57
C GLY A 83 -4.12 0.37 -11.90
N ALA A 84 -4.19 1.52 -12.56
CA ALA A 84 -4.78 1.65 -13.89
C ALA A 84 -3.77 2.28 -14.85
N CYS A 85 -3.73 1.81 -16.10
CA CYS A 85 -2.93 2.42 -17.15
C CYS A 85 -3.74 2.62 -18.44
N TYR A 86 -3.97 3.88 -18.81
CA TYR A 86 -4.49 4.23 -20.13
C TYR A 86 -3.41 4.03 -21.19
N GLU A 87 -3.81 3.52 -22.36
CA GLU A 87 -2.92 3.22 -23.47
C GLU A 87 -1.72 2.33 -23.10
N ASN A 88 -1.94 1.36 -22.21
CA ASN A 88 -0.91 0.44 -21.73
C ASN A 88 -0.10 -0.18 -22.88
N GLY A 89 1.23 -0.09 -22.81
CA GLY A 89 2.15 -0.56 -23.86
C GLY A 89 2.37 0.42 -25.02
N ARG A 90 1.81 1.64 -24.97
CA ARG A 90 2.02 2.69 -25.97
C ARG A 90 2.85 3.84 -25.42
N ILE A 91 3.33 4.72 -26.32
CA ILE A 91 4.19 5.86 -25.99
C ILE A 91 3.52 6.90 -25.09
N ASN A 92 2.20 7.09 -25.23
CA ASN A 92 1.43 8.05 -24.45
C ASN A 92 0.76 7.41 -23.21
N ALA A 93 1.22 6.23 -22.80
CA ALA A 93 0.69 5.55 -21.64
C ALA A 93 0.71 6.44 -20.40
N ARG A 94 -0.39 6.42 -19.65
CA ARG A 94 -0.54 7.16 -18.40
C ARG A 94 -1.11 6.24 -17.34
N ALA A 95 -0.37 6.08 -16.25
CA ALA A 95 -0.79 5.19 -15.18
C ALA A 95 -1.06 5.95 -13.88
N GLY A 96 -1.98 5.40 -13.08
CA GLY A 96 -2.40 5.93 -11.81
C GLY A 96 -2.55 4.82 -10.80
N CYS A 97 -2.28 5.16 -9.54
CA CYS A 97 -2.28 4.27 -8.40
C CYS A 97 -3.32 4.74 -7.40
N SER A 98 -3.94 3.81 -6.68
CA SER A 98 -4.80 4.15 -5.57
C SER A 98 -4.87 3.07 -4.51
N PHE A 99 -5.25 3.49 -3.31
CA PHE A 99 -5.64 2.56 -2.26
C PHE A 99 -6.77 3.14 -1.41
N VAL A 100 -7.60 2.26 -0.86
CA VAL A 100 -8.76 2.60 -0.03
C VAL A 100 -8.64 1.86 1.30
N PHE A 101 -8.59 2.61 2.39
CA PHE A 101 -8.38 2.09 3.74
C PHE A 101 -9.62 2.27 4.65
N ASN A 102 -10.66 2.96 4.18
CA ASN A 102 -12.03 2.93 4.74
C ASN A 102 -13.08 3.54 3.77
N ASP A 103 -14.35 3.47 4.15
CA ASP A 103 -15.46 4.05 3.35
C ASP A 103 -15.80 5.53 3.57
N SER A 104 -15.07 6.24 4.43
CA SER A 104 -15.24 7.68 4.58
C SER A 104 -14.82 8.44 3.32
N THR A 105 -15.24 9.71 3.21
CA THR A 105 -14.91 10.61 2.07
C THR A 105 -13.40 10.86 1.90
N SER A 106 -12.63 10.70 2.97
CA SER A 106 -11.16 10.80 3.01
C SER A 106 -10.47 9.44 3.17
N GLY A 107 -11.21 8.33 3.02
CA GLY A 107 -10.74 6.96 3.25
C GLY A 107 -9.88 6.35 2.14
N PHE A 108 -9.27 7.17 1.30
CA PHE A 108 -8.45 6.73 0.16
C PHE A 108 -7.29 7.70 -0.08
N ALA A 109 -6.27 7.23 -0.81
CA ALA A 109 -5.34 8.10 -1.50
C ALA A 109 -5.19 7.65 -2.95
N ARG A 110 -4.82 8.59 -3.82
CA ARG A 110 -4.63 8.34 -5.25
C ARG A 110 -3.57 9.28 -5.80
N PHE A 111 -2.78 8.81 -6.75
CA PHE A 111 -1.65 9.56 -7.30
C PHE A 111 -1.25 9.00 -8.66
N ALA A 112 -0.74 9.86 -9.53
CA ALA A 112 -0.21 9.42 -10.82
C ALA A 112 1.09 8.64 -10.61
N LEU A 113 1.30 7.58 -11.39
CA LEU A 113 2.58 6.86 -11.39
C LEU A 113 3.69 7.81 -11.86
N GLU A 114 4.76 7.89 -11.08
CA GLU A 114 5.90 8.76 -11.37
C GLU A 114 6.67 8.39 -12.66
N TYR A 115 7.56 9.27 -13.13
CA TYR A 115 8.43 8.97 -14.28
C TYR A 115 9.68 8.18 -13.93
N LYS A 116 10.21 8.39 -12.71
CA LYS A 116 11.42 7.75 -12.21
C LYS A 116 11.10 6.89 -11.01
N GLY A 117 11.51 5.63 -11.06
CA GLY A 117 11.28 4.65 -10.01
C GLY A 117 12.15 4.87 -8.77
N PRO A 118 12.10 3.94 -7.79
CA PRO A 118 12.85 4.05 -6.55
C PRO A 118 14.37 4.20 -6.72
N THR A 119 14.93 3.65 -7.80
CA THR A 119 16.37 3.75 -8.13
C THR A 119 16.73 5.02 -8.91
N GLY A 120 15.77 5.93 -9.11
CA GLY A 120 15.94 7.16 -9.90
C GLY A 120 15.96 6.94 -11.42
N GLN A 121 15.83 5.70 -11.88
CA GLN A 121 15.79 5.35 -13.31
C GLN A 121 14.41 5.61 -13.91
N GLN A 122 14.39 6.06 -15.17
CA GLN A 122 13.14 6.19 -15.92
C GLN A 122 12.55 4.82 -16.24
N HIS A 123 11.23 4.77 -16.33
CA HIS A 123 10.52 3.56 -16.71
C HIS A 123 9.30 3.85 -17.58
N THR A 124 8.78 2.81 -18.22
CA THR A 124 7.51 2.88 -18.94
C THR A 124 6.33 2.91 -17.99
N GLN A 125 5.25 3.55 -18.42
CA GLN A 125 3.98 3.58 -17.69
C GLN A 125 3.23 2.29 -18.04
N THR A 126 3.03 1.41 -17.07
CA THR A 126 2.35 0.13 -17.28
C THR A 126 1.36 -0.16 -16.17
N ASN A 127 0.36 -1.00 -16.46
CA ASN A 127 -0.61 -1.41 -15.45
C ASN A 127 0.09 -2.10 -14.28
N ASN A 128 0.88 -3.14 -14.53
CA ASN A 128 1.59 -3.91 -13.51
C ASN A 128 2.45 -3.06 -12.57
N ARG A 129 3.08 -2.02 -13.11
CA ARG A 129 3.90 -1.11 -12.31
C ARG A 129 3.04 -0.23 -11.40
N ALA A 130 1.88 0.24 -11.90
CA ALA A 130 0.92 0.99 -11.10
C ALA A 130 0.30 0.14 -9.99
N GLU A 131 0.00 -1.13 -10.26
CA GLU A 131 -0.51 -2.09 -9.26
C GLU A 131 0.49 -2.24 -8.09
N LEU A 132 1.75 -2.52 -8.39
CA LEU A 132 2.81 -2.62 -7.37
C LEU A 132 2.98 -1.32 -6.57
N ARG A 133 3.01 -0.21 -7.29
CA ARG A 133 3.21 1.10 -6.69
C ARG A 133 2.05 1.50 -5.78
N ALA A 134 0.83 1.08 -6.07
CA ALA A 134 -0.34 1.28 -5.22
C ALA A 134 -0.19 0.58 -3.87
N VAL A 135 0.28 -0.68 -3.87
CA VAL A 135 0.59 -1.44 -2.65
C VAL A 135 1.67 -0.76 -1.82
N ILE A 136 2.79 -0.39 -2.45
CA ILE A 136 3.89 0.31 -1.76
C ILE A 136 3.39 1.65 -1.20
N GLY A 137 2.57 2.38 -1.96
CA GLY A 137 1.94 3.62 -1.51
C GLY A 137 1.08 3.41 -0.28
N ALA A 138 0.26 2.34 -0.24
CA ALA A 138 -0.54 1.98 0.92
C ALA A 138 0.34 1.66 2.14
N LEU A 139 1.39 0.85 1.97
CA LEU A 139 2.29 0.46 3.05
C LEU A 139 3.11 1.63 3.61
N ARG A 140 3.41 2.65 2.80
CA ARG A 140 4.18 3.84 3.22
C ARG A 140 3.32 5.03 3.62
N TYR A 141 2.00 4.92 3.53
CA TYR A 141 1.11 6.07 3.70
C TYR A 141 1.10 6.63 5.14
N ARG A 142 1.10 5.74 6.14
CA ARG A 142 1.09 6.11 7.56
C ARG A 142 1.53 4.95 8.43
N ASP A 143 1.63 5.24 9.72
CA ASP A 143 1.96 4.25 10.73
C ASP A 143 0.76 3.36 11.12
N TRP A 144 0.47 2.33 10.32
CA TRP A 144 -0.62 1.39 10.56
C TRP A 144 -0.52 0.60 11.88
N ALA A 145 0.69 0.30 12.34
CA ALA A 145 0.89 -0.44 13.59
C ALA A 145 0.56 0.43 14.82
N ALA A 146 0.75 1.76 14.73
CA ALA A 146 0.36 2.69 15.79
C ALA A 146 -1.15 2.74 16.05
N GLU A 147 -1.97 2.28 15.10
CA GLU A 147 -3.42 2.13 15.24
C GLU A 147 -3.83 0.85 16.00
N GLY A 148 -2.85 0.07 16.46
CA GLY A 148 -3.06 -1.17 17.23
C GLY A 148 -3.52 -2.35 16.38
N PHE A 149 -3.16 -2.38 15.10
CA PHE A 149 -3.34 -3.54 14.23
C PHE A 149 -2.08 -4.41 14.22
N THR A 150 -2.27 -5.73 14.17
CA THR A 150 -1.22 -6.74 14.10
C THR A 150 -1.23 -7.51 12.79
N ARG A 151 -2.29 -7.35 11.97
CA ARG A 151 -2.34 -7.89 10.62
C ARG A 151 -2.98 -6.91 9.63
N LEU A 152 -2.38 -6.78 8.46
CA LEU A 152 -2.91 -6.06 7.31
C LEU A 152 -3.16 -7.04 6.16
N VAL A 153 -4.36 -7.03 5.60
CA VAL A 153 -4.71 -7.71 4.35
C VAL A 153 -4.75 -6.68 3.22
N ILE A 154 -3.90 -6.86 2.21
CA ILE A 154 -3.95 -6.11 0.95
C ILE A 154 -4.89 -6.85 0.01
N ALA A 155 -6.02 -6.23 -0.33
CA ALA A 155 -6.95 -6.76 -1.33
C ALA A 155 -6.74 -6.08 -2.69
N THR A 156 -6.63 -6.89 -3.74
CA THR A 156 -6.45 -6.42 -5.13
C THR A 156 -6.97 -7.47 -6.11
N ASP A 157 -7.40 -7.08 -7.30
CA ASP A 157 -7.70 -7.98 -8.42
C ASP A 157 -6.46 -8.36 -9.25
N SER A 158 -5.30 -7.79 -8.93
CA SER A 158 -4.05 -8.04 -9.64
C SER A 158 -3.40 -9.38 -9.26
N GLU A 159 -3.55 -10.38 -10.14
CA GLU A 159 -2.79 -11.63 -10.07
C GLU A 159 -1.28 -11.38 -10.06
N TYR A 160 -0.82 -10.39 -10.84
CA TYR A 160 0.60 -10.04 -10.91
C TYR A 160 1.16 -9.63 -9.55
N VAL A 161 0.38 -8.92 -8.72
CA VAL A 161 0.78 -8.53 -7.37
C VAL A 161 0.72 -9.73 -6.43
N VAL A 162 -0.41 -10.44 -6.39
CA VAL A 162 -0.65 -11.53 -5.42
C VAL A 162 0.31 -12.67 -5.68
N GLU A 163 0.26 -13.30 -6.86
CA GLU A 163 1.15 -14.41 -7.20
C GLU A 163 2.61 -13.97 -7.22
N GLY A 164 2.88 -12.74 -7.64
CA GLY A 164 4.23 -12.21 -7.67
C GLY A 164 4.88 -12.20 -6.29
N ILE A 165 4.18 -11.74 -5.25
CA ILE A 165 4.74 -11.62 -3.89
C ILE A 165 4.60 -12.90 -3.05
N THR A 166 3.63 -13.77 -3.33
CA THR A 166 3.38 -14.98 -2.53
C THR A 166 4.01 -16.23 -3.13
N SER A 167 4.23 -16.25 -4.45
CA SER A 167 4.65 -17.43 -5.21
C SER A 167 5.91 -17.18 -6.06
N TRP A 168 5.91 -16.23 -6.99
CA TRP A 168 7.02 -16.08 -7.96
C TRP A 168 8.29 -15.50 -7.35
N ILE A 169 8.16 -14.71 -6.29
CA ILE A 169 9.29 -14.06 -5.61
C ILE A 169 10.33 -15.08 -5.11
N TRP A 170 9.91 -16.29 -4.74
CA TRP A 170 10.81 -17.36 -4.29
C TRP A 170 11.82 -17.72 -5.38
N ASP A 171 11.34 -17.92 -6.60
CA ASP A 171 12.20 -18.22 -7.74
C ASP A 171 13.01 -17.01 -8.14
N TRP A 172 12.42 -15.81 -8.17
CA TRP A 172 13.17 -14.61 -8.51
C TRP A 172 14.34 -14.35 -7.56
N LEU A 173 14.16 -14.52 -6.25
CA LEU A 173 15.25 -14.40 -5.28
C LEU A 173 16.30 -15.50 -5.48
N ARG A 174 15.87 -16.76 -5.68
CA ARG A 174 16.76 -17.89 -5.92
C ARG A 174 17.62 -17.71 -7.17
N TRP A 175 17.06 -17.15 -8.22
CA TRP A 175 17.70 -16.97 -9.52
C TRP A 175 18.21 -15.54 -9.75
N ASN A 176 18.48 -14.80 -8.67
CA ASN A 176 19.06 -13.44 -8.71
C ASN A 176 18.33 -12.47 -9.66
N TRP A 177 17.01 -12.50 -9.60
CA TRP A 177 16.08 -11.71 -10.39
C TRP A 177 16.16 -11.95 -11.90
N VAL A 178 16.44 -13.19 -12.28
CA VAL A 178 16.36 -13.68 -13.66
C VAL A 178 15.18 -14.63 -13.79
N THR A 179 14.38 -14.44 -14.84
CA THR A 179 13.24 -15.30 -15.16
C THR A 179 13.72 -16.64 -15.73
N THR A 180 12.82 -17.63 -15.80
CA THR A 180 13.09 -18.92 -16.44
C THR A 180 13.49 -18.81 -17.92
N ALA A 181 13.13 -17.70 -18.57
CA ALA A 181 13.52 -17.37 -19.94
C ALA A 181 14.91 -16.72 -20.05
N GLY A 182 15.62 -16.51 -18.94
CA GLY A 182 16.93 -15.84 -18.92
C GLY A 182 16.87 -14.31 -18.92
N GLU A 183 15.67 -13.73 -18.92
CA GLU A 183 15.47 -12.28 -18.94
C GLU A 183 15.41 -11.70 -17.52
N PRO A 184 15.87 -10.45 -17.29
CA PRO A 184 15.67 -9.77 -16.02
C PRO A 184 14.19 -9.66 -15.63
N VAL A 185 13.89 -9.90 -14.36
CA VAL A 185 12.53 -9.74 -13.82
C VAL A 185 12.08 -8.28 -13.95
N ARG A 186 10.93 -8.08 -14.59
CA ARG A 186 10.33 -6.74 -14.74
C ARG A 186 9.92 -6.16 -13.39
N ASN A 187 10.07 -4.85 -13.24
CA ASN A 187 9.73 -4.10 -12.01
C ASN A 187 10.48 -4.56 -10.76
N ARG A 188 11.67 -5.17 -10.91
CA ARG A 188 12.53 -5.59 -9.80
C ARG A 188 12.68 -4.50 -8.74
N ASP A 189 12.87 -3.25 -9.18
CA ASP A 189 13.02 -2.09 -8.30
C ASP A 189 11.83 -1.89 -7.34
N LEU A 190 10.60 -2.10 -7.81
CA LEU A 190 9.41 -2.04 -6.95
C LEU A 190 9.22 -3.32 -6.15
N TRP A 191 9.58 -4.49 -6.67
CA TRP A 191 9.50 -5.73 -5.91
C TRP A 191 10.45 -5.74 -4.72
N GLU A 192 11.69 -5.30 -4.92
CA GLU A 192 12.68 -5.10 -3.86
C GLU A 192 12.16 -4.08 -2.83
N CYS A 193 11.53 -2.99 -3.28
CA CYS A 193 10.90 -2.03 -2.38
C CYS A 193 9.75 -2.64 -1.57
N LEU A 194 8.86 -3.38 -2.21
CA LEU A 194 7.72 -4.04 -1.56
C LEU A 194 8.18 -5.05 -0.50
N LEU A 195 9.19 -5.87 -0.80
CA LEU A 195 9.81 -6.76 0.18
C LEU A 195 10.36 -5.98 1.38
N GLY A 196 11.02 -4.85 1.13
CA GLY A 196 11.57 -4.00 2.19
C GLY A 196 10.47 -3.45 3.12
N GLU A 197 9.34 -3.05 2.57
CA GLU A 197 8.18 -2.61 3.37
C GLU A 197 7.54 -3.77 4.15
N VAL A 198 7.39 -4.95 3.55
CA VAL A 198 6.86 -6.14 4.25
C VAL A 198 7.74 -6.54 5.43
N GLU A 199 9.05 -6.59 5.23
CA GLU A 199 10.01 -6.91 6.28
C GLU A 199 9.97 -5.89 7.43
N MET A 200 9.92 -4.60 7.09
CA MET A 200 9.78 -3.52 8.07
C MET A 200 8.49 -3.67 8.89
N TRP A 201 7.35 -3.94 8.23
CA TRP A 201 6.09 -4.13 8.94
C TRP A 201 6.13 -5.34 9.87
N GLN A 202 6.74 -6.45 9.43
CA GLN A 202 6.93 -7.63 10.27
C GLN A 202 7.78 -7.33 11.51
N GLU A 203 8.88 -6.57 11.38
CA GLU A 203 9.71 -6.13 12.52
C GLU A 203 8.94 -5.25 13.51
N ARG A 204 7.93 -4.52 13.03
CA ARG A 204 7.05 -3.67 13.83
C ARG A 204 5.82 -4.40 14.38
N GLY A 205 5.73 -5.72 14.18
CA GLY A 205 4.63 -6.54 14.69
C GLY A 205 3.35 -6.48 13.85
N LEU A 206 3.41 -5.98 12.61
CA LEU A 206 2.31 -5.99 11.65
C LEU A 206 2.60 -7.00 10.53
N THR A 207 1.90 -8.13 10.50
CA THR A 207 2.02 -9.09 9.40
C THR A 207 1.19 -8.64 8.20
N VAL A 208 1.77 -8.69 7.00
CA VAL A 208 1.07 -8.36 5.74
C VAL A 208 0.68 -9.65 5.00
N GLN A 209 -0.57 -9.73 4.55
CA GLN A 209 -1.08 -10.80 3.69
C GLN A 209 -1.76 -10.22 2.44
N PHE A 210 -1.87 -11.02 1.39
CA PHE A 210 -2.42 -10.61 0.11
C PHE A 210 -3.67 -11.41 -0.24
N TRP A 211 -4.73 -10.74 -0.67
CA TRP A 211 -5.97 -11.38 -1.10
C TRP A 211 -6.29 -10.99 -2.54
N ARG A 212 -6.23 -11.97 -3.44
CA ARG A 212 -6.78 -11.81 -4.79
C ARG A 212 -8.30 -11.82 -4.71
N ILE A 213 -8.92 -10.73 -5.13
CA ILE A 213 -10.38 -10.57 -5.13
C ILE A 213 -10.92 -10.36 -6.56
N PRO A 214 -12.19 -10.72 -6.84
CA PRO A 214 -12.83 -10.33 -8.09
C PRO A 214 -12.83 -8.80 -8.27
N ARG A 215 -12.62 -8.33 -9.51
CA ARG A 215 -12.50 -6.91 -9.86
C ARG A 215 -13.69 -6.07 -9.40
N GLU A 216 -14.86 -6.68 -9.42
CA GLU A 216 -16.17 -6.13 -9.07
C GLU A 216 -16.26 -5.82 -7.57
N LEU A 217 -15.42 -6.44 -6.76
CA LEU A 217 -15.26 -6.10 -5.33
C LEU A 217 -14.21 -5.01 -5.09
N ASN A 218 -13.46 -4.60 -6.13
CA ASN A 218 -12.39 -3.60 -6.08
C ASN A 218 -12.74 -2.27 -6.79
N MET A 219 -14.00 -2.08 -7.20
CA MET A 219 -14.40 -0.96 -8.09
C MET A 219 -14.07 0.44 -7.57
N LYS A 220 -14.02 0.64 -6.24
CA LYS A 220 -13.70 1.95 -5.66
C LYS A 220 -12.24 2.31 -5.87
N ALA A 221 -11.32 1.36 -5.66
CA ALA A 221 -9.90 1.56 -5.95
C ALA A 221 -9.69 1.72 -7.46
N ASP A 222 -10.28 0.87 -8.31
CA ASP A 222 -10.23 1.02 -9.78
C ASP A 222 -10.61 2.43 -10.26
N ARG A 223 -11.71 2.98 -9.73
CA ARG A 223 -12.15 4.34 -10.07
C ARG A 223 -11.11 5.39 -9.67
N HIS A 224 -10.53 5.28 -8.48
CA HIS A 224 -9.53 6.22 -8.01
C HIS A 224 -8.23 6.12 -8.80
N ALA A 225 -7.78 4.92 -9.15
CA ALA A 225 -6.59 4.69 -9.96
C ALA A 225 -6.76 5.25 -11.38
N LYS A 226 -7.90 5.00 -12.04
CA LYS A 226 -8.23 5.59 -13.34
C LYS A 226 -8.25 7.11 -13.29
N SER A 227 -8.87 7.69 -12.27
CA SER A 227 -8.86 9.14 -12.08
C SER A 227 -7.44 9.69 -11.84
N ALA A 228 -6.61 8.93 -11.13
CA ALA A 228 -5.22 9.30 -10.86
C ALA A 228 -4.32 9.25 -12.10
N ALA A 229 -4.59 8.34 -13.05
CA ALA A 229 -3.85 8.28 -14.32
C ALA A 229 -3.97 9.58 -15.15
N LEU A 230 -5.04 10.35 -14.92
CA LEU A 230 -5.29 11.63 -15.57
C LEU A 230 -4.71 12.83 -14.80
N MET A 231 -4.19 12.64 -13.58
CA MET A 231 -3.56 13.70 -12.79
C MET A 231 -2.19 14.10 -13.35
N GLU A 232 -1.68 15.24 -12.88
CA GLU A 232 -0.31 15.67 -13.14
C GLU A 232 0.67 14.67 -12.52
N ARG A 233 1.73 14.35 -13.26
CA ARG A 233 2.72 13.34 -12.88
C ARG A 233 3.82 13.96 -12.06
N HIS A 234 4.14 13.34 -10.93
CA HIS A 234 5.38 13.64 -10.22
C HIS A 234 6.58 13.06 -10.97
N VAL A 235 7.71 13.75 -10.92
CA VAL A 235 8.95 13.29 -11.58
C VAL A 235 9.60 12.15 -10.81
N LEU A 236 9.55 12.19 -9.48
CA LEU A 236 10.33 11.34 -8.59
C LEU A 236 9.43 10.41 -7.77
N PHE A 237 9.92 9.19 -7.55
CA PHE A 237 9.39 8.28 -6.54
C PHE A 237 9.49 8.94 -5.16
N THR A 238 8.33 9.16 -4.54
CA THR A 238 8.20 9.88 -3.27
C THR A 238 7.07 9.28 -2.44
N ASP A 239 7.11 9.55 -1.14
CA ASP A 239 5.99 9.22 -0.26
C ASP A 239 4.75 10.00 -0.67
N ILE A 240 3.61 9.31 -0.60
CA ILE A 240 2.32 9.94 -0.82
C ILE A 240 2.01 10.75 0.43
N PRO A 241 1.72 12.06 0.32
CA PRO A 241 1.39 12.87 1.49
C PRO A 241 0.21 12.26 2.24
N GLY A 242 0.49 11.57 3.34
CA GLY A 242 -0.50 11.17 4.33
C GLY A 242 -0.69 12.28 5.33
N VAL A 243 -1.93 12.46 5.80
CA VAL A 243 -2.16 13.20 7.04
C VAL A 243 -1.40 12.45 8.13
N VAL A 244 -0.30 13.06 8.60
CA VAL A 244 0.47 12.63 9.77
C VAL A 244 -0.22 13.14 11.03
#